data_AF-A0A913ZMZ2-F1
#
_entry.id   AF-A0A913ZMZ2-F1
#
_cell.length_a   1.000
_cell.length_b   1.000
_cell.length_c   1.000
_cell.angle_alpha   90.00
_cell.angle_beta   90.00
_cell.angle_gamma   90.00
#
_symmetry.space_group_name_H-M   'P 1'
#
loop_
_entity.id
_entity.type
_entity.pdbx_description
1 polymer ?
#
loop_
_entity_poly.entity_id
_entity_poly.type
_entity_poly.pdbx_seq_one_letter_code
_entity_poly.pdbx_strand_id
1 'polypeptide(L)'
;MIRWMCGVSLADRLSSEELRRRVGVEGIGIVLRRHRLRWFGHVERKEDVNWVKRCTNVIVGGPTPIGRPRKTWQSSMSDDMRLLGVNARDATDRAKWRRAIGRKQANPEQTGQRP
;
A
#
# COMPACT_ATOMS: atom_id res chain seq x y z
N MET A 1 17.47 12.66 -5.68
CA MET A 1 18.05 11.48 -6.35
C MET A 1 17.31 11.11 -7.64
N ILE A 2 16.00 10.77 -7.66
CA ILE A 2 15.29 10.41 -8.91
C ILE A 2 15.42 11.47 -10.02
N ARG A 3 15.21 12.75 -9.71
CA ARG A 3 15.40 13.85 -10.70
C ARG A 3 16.80 13.83 -11.31
N TRP A 4 17.82 13.65 -10.47
CA TRP A 4 19.22 13.58 -10.88
C TRP A 4 19.50 12.35 -11.76
N MET A 5 18.99 11.17 -11.39
CA MET A 5 19.10 9.95 -12.20
C MET A 5 18.45 10.10 -13.58
N CYS A 6 17.33 10.81 -13.65
CA CYS A 6 16.65 11.11 -14.91
C CYS A 6 17.26 12.31 -15.67
N GLY A 7 18.29 12.97 -15.14
CA GLY A 7 18.90 14.16 -15.75
C GLY A 7 17.97 15.36 -15.86
N VAL A 8 16.95 15.47 -14.99
CA VAL A 8 15.94 16.54 -15.03
C VAL A 8 16.10 17.51 -13.86
N SER A 9 15.78 18.76 -14.11
CA SER A 9 15.75 19.85 -13.15
C SER A 9 14.33 20.12 -12.63
N LEU A 10 14.15 21.16 -11.82
CA LEU A 10 12.83 21.67 -11.45
C LEU A 10 12.19 22.51 -12.57
N ALA A 11 13.00 23.08 -13.48
CA ALA A 11 12.52 23.92 -14.59
C ALA A 11 11.69 23.11 -15.60
N ASP A 12 11.97 21.81 -15.73
CA ASP A 12 11.24 20.90 -16.63
C ASP A 12 9.80 20.63 -16.18
N ARG A 13 9.41 21.04 -14.96
CA ARG A 13 8.06 20.90 -14.39
C ARG A 13 7.46 19.49 -14.47
N LEU A 14 8.30 18.46 -14.62
CA LEU A 14 7.86 17.07 -14.61
C LEU A 14 7.35 16.65 -13.23
N SER A 15 6.23 15.93 -13.21
CA SER A 15 5.63 15.43 -11.97
C SER A 15 6.44 14.28 -11.37
N SER A 16 6.38 14.13 -10.05
CA SER A 16 7.04 12.99 -9.38
C SER A 16 6.45 11.64 -9.79
N GLU A 17 5.20 11.61 -10.25
CA GLU A 17 4.57 10.41 -10.81
C GLU A 17 5.21 10.02 -12.14
N GLU A 18 5.41 11.01 -13.02
CA GLU A 18 6.06 10.80 -14.31
C GLU A 18 7.49 10.30 -14.14
N LEU A 19 8.25 10.91 -13.23
CA LEU A 19 9.63 10.48 -12.98
C LEU A 19 9.71 9.05 -12.43
N ARG A 20 8.80 8.69 -11.52
CA ARG A 20 8.69 7.32 -11.00
C ARG A 20 8.34 6.32 -12.10
N ARG A 21 7.44 6.69 -13.02
CA ARG A 21 7.06 5.87 -14.17
C ARG A 21 8.27 5.56 -15.05
N ARG A 22 9.09 6.57 -15.37
CA ARG A 22 10.31 6.42 -16.20
C ARG A 22 11.32 5.44 -15.62
N VAL A 23 11.51 5.43 -14.30
CA VAL A 23 12.46 4.53 -13.63
C VAL A 23 11.82 3.24 -13.10
N GLY A 24 10.54 3.01 -13.39
CA GLY A 24 9.79 1.85 -12.89
C GLY A 24 9.65 1.79 -11.36
N VAL A 25 9.78 2.92 -10.65
CA VAL A 25 9.66 2.97 -9.18
C VAL A 25 8.19 3.09 -8.79
N GLU A 26 7.69 2.19 -7.94
CA GLU A 26 6.33 2.29 -7.41
C GLU A 26 6.16 3.51 -6.49
N GLY A 27 4.97 4.11 -6.50
CA GLY A 27 4.60 5.14 -5.54
C GLY A 27 4.57 4.60 -4.10
N ILE A 28 5.00 5.42 -3.14
CA ILE A 28 5.05 5.02 -1.72
C ILE A 28 3.69 4.55 -1.18
N GLY A 29 2.58 5.11 -1.65
CA GLY A 29 1.23 4.68 -1.26
C GLY A 29 0.93 3.23 -1.64
N ILE A 30 1.42 2.77 -2.80
CA ILE A 30 1.28 1.38 -3.26
C ILE A 30 2.11 0.45 -2.37
N VAL A 31 3.34 0.84 -2.08
CA VAL A 31 4.25 0.09 -1.20
C VAL A 31 3.65 -0.04 0.21
N LEU A 32 3.20 1.06 0.81
CA LEU A 32 2.58 1.06 2.13
C LEU A 32 1.31 0.20 2.19
N ARG A 33 0.44 0.29 1.18
CA ARG A 33 -0.74 -0.58 1.06
C ARG A 33 -0.35 -2.06 1.06
N ARG A 34 0.64 -2.42 0.24
CA ARG A 34 1.15 -3.79 0.17
C ARG A 34 1.65 -4.28 1.52
N HIS A 35 2.41 -3.47 2.25
CA HIS A 35 2.89 -3.83 3.59
C HIS A 35 1.75 -4.04 4.57
N ARG A 36 0.76 -3.12 4.60
CA ARG A 36 -0.41 -3.26 5.46
C ARG A 36 -1.21 -4.54 5.16
N LEU A 37 -1.48 -4.85 3.89
CA LEU A 37 -2.20 -6.05 3.51
C LEU A 37 -1.40 -7.35 3.73
N ARG A 38 -0.07 -7.31 3.60
CA ARG A 38 0.79 -8.44 3.98
C ARG A 38 0.67 -8.73 5.47
N TRP A 39 0.73 -7.70 6.31
CA TRP A 39 0.56 -7.83 7.75
C TRP A 39 -0.85 -8.28 8.12
N PHE A 40 -1.89 -7.67 7.52
CA PHE A 40 -3.28 -8.08 7.71
C PHE A 40 -3.45 -9.58 7.43
N GLY A 41 -3.02 -10.05 6.25
CA GLY A 41 -3.17 -11.46 5.93
C GLY A 41 -2.36 -12.38 6.84
N HIS A 42 -1.21 -11.92 7.38
CA HIS A 42 -0.49 -12.67 8.41
C HIS A 42 -1.31 -12.81 9.70
N VAL A 43 -1.93 -11.71 10.16
CA VAL A 43 -2.76 -11.71 11.38
C VAL A 43 -4.05 -12.49 11.18
N GLU A 44 -4.73 -12.34 10.05
CA GLU A 44 -6.02 -12.99 9.77
C GLU A 44 -5.93 -14.52 9.80
N ARG A 45 -4.77 -15.07 9.40
CA ARG A 45 -4.47 -16.50 9.42
C ARG A 45 -4.07 -17.04 10.80
N LYS A 46 -3.96 -16.20 11.82
CA LYS A 46 -3.77 -16.67 13.20
C LYS A 46 -5.08 -17.17 13.77
N GLU A 47 -4.98 -18.03 14.77
CA GLU A 47 -6.12 -18.49 15.56
C GLU A 47 -6.82 -17.30 16.26
N ASP A 48 -8.12 -17.42 16.48
CA ASP A 48 -8.93 -16.35 17.10
C ASP A 48 -8.59 -16.12 18.59
N VAL A 49 -7.91 -17.08 19.22
CA VAL A 49 -7.35 -16.92 20.58
C VAL A 49 -6.10 -16.04 20.59
N ASN A 50 -5.46 -15.83 19.44
CA ASN A 50 -4.25 -15.04 19.37
C ASN A 50 -4.53 -13.57 19.69
N TRP A 51 -3.81 -13.02 20.66
CA TRP A 51 -3.99 -11.63 21.11
C TRP A 51 -3.85 -10.60 20.00
N VAL A 52 -2.94 -10.81 19.04
CA VAL A 52 -2.72 -9.86 17.94
C VAL A 52 -3.98 -9.76 17.07
N LYS A 53 -4.63 -10.90 16.78
CA LYS A 53 -5.88 -10.94 16.01
C LYS A 53 -7.07 -10.39 16.80
N ARG A 54 -7.10 -10.58 18.11
CA ARG A 54 -8.12 -9.95 18.96
C ARG A 54 -7.98 -8.43 18.97
N CYS A 55 -6.75 -7.93 19.10
CA CYS A 55 -6.47 -6.49 19.14
C CYS A 55 -6.85 -5.76 17.85
N THR A 56 -6.85 -6.42 16.68
CA THR A 56 -7.27 -5.77 15.42
C THR A 56 -8.75 -5.41 15.38
N ASN A 57 -9.58 -6.04 16.22
CA ASN A 57 -11.02 -5.82 16.30
C ASN A 57 -11.45 -4.97 17.50
N VAL A 58 -10.49 -4.43 18.26
CA VAL A 58 -10.80 -3.55 19.40
C VAL A 58 -11.34 -2.22 18.90
N ILE A 59 -12.51 -1.85 19.41
CA ILE A 59 -13.12 -0.53 19.21
C ILE A 59 -12.74 0.33 20.40
N VAL A 60 -11.96 1.38 20.14
CA VAL A 60 -11.60 2.36 21.17
C VAL A 60 -12.76 3.34 21.31
N GLY A 61 -13.43 3.32 22.47
CA GLY A 61 -14.48 4.28 22.80
C GLY A 61 -13.93 5.69 23.02
N GLY A 62 -14.80 6.70 22.86
CA GLY A 62 -14.48 8.10 23.14
C GLY A 62 -15.25 9.06 22.24
N PRO A 63 -15.27 10.36 22.58
CA PRO A 63 -15.88 11.37 21.74
C PRO A 63 -15.17 11.44 20.39
N THR A 64 -15.97 11.51 19.31
CA THR A 64 -15.42 11.72 17.98
C THR A 64 -15.11 13.21 17.82
N PRO A 65 -13.92 13.61 17.35
CA PRO A 65 -13.63 15.02 17.10
C PRO A 65 -14.62 15.60 16.09
N ILE A 66 -15.01 16.86 16.29
CA ILE A 66 -15.81 17.61 15.32
C ILE A 66 -14.99 17.79 14.04
N GLY A 67 -15.55 17.39 12.90
CA GLY A 67 -14.88 17.42 11.60
C GLY A 67 -14.52 16.02 11.08
N ARG A 68 -13.41 15.91 10.33
CA ARG A 68 -12.99 14.64 9.71
C ARG A 68 -12.52 13.65 10.79
N PRO A 69 -13.13 12.45 10.91
CA PRO A 69 -12.66 11.43 11.82
C PRO A 69 -11.21 11.03 11.53
N ARG A 70 -10.47 10.66 12.57
CA ARG A 70 -9.13 10.08 12.41
C ARG A 70 -9.24 8.80 11.58
N LYS A 71 -8.26 8.56 10.69
CA LYS A 71 -8.19 7.29 9.96
C LYS A 71 -7.98 6.15 10.96
N THR A 72 -8.93 5.22 10.99
CA THR A 72 -8.79 4.00 11.78
C THR A 72 -8.04 2.93 10.98
N TRP A 73 -7.52 1.95 11.70
CA TRP A 73 -6.95 0.74 11.11
C TRP A 73 -7.98 0.06 10.20
N GLN A 74 -9.20 -0.15 10.69
CA GLN A 74 -10.26 -0.83 9.95
C GLN A 74 -10.63 -0.06 8.67
N SER A 75 -10.78 1.27 8.74
CA SER A 75 -11.07 2.09 7.55
C SER A 75 -9.95 1.99 6.51
N SER A 76 -8.69 2.02 6.96
CA SER A 76 -7.54 1.90 6.05
C SER A 76 -7.49 0.53 5.36
N MET A 77 -7.84 -0.54 6.09
CA MET A 77 -7.87 -1.90 5.53
C MET A 77 -9.02 -2.06 4.53
N SER A 78 -10.20 -1.56 4.86
CA SER A 78 -11.36 -1.58 3.96
C SER A 78 -11.07 -0.83 2.66
N ASP A 79 -10.43 0.33 2.73
CA ASP A 79 -10.03 1.09 1.53
C ASP A 79 -9.01 0.35 0.67
N ASP A 80 -7.99 -0.25 1.30
CA ASP A 80 -6.94 -0.99 0.60
C ASP A 80 -7.49 -2.25 -0.07
N MET A 81 -8.37 -2.98 0.62
CA MET A 81 -9.06 -4.17 0.12
C MET A 81 -9.98 -3.82 -1.06
N ARG A 82 -10.78 -2.77 -0.91
CA ARG A 82 -11.67 -2.25 -1.97
C ARG A 82 -10.89 -1.90 -3.23
N LEU A 83 -9.76 -1.23 -3.08
CA LEU A 83 -8.94 -0.81 -4.22
C LEU A 83 -8.34 -1.98 -4.99
N LEU A 84 -8.04 -3.10 -4.31
CA LEU A 84 -7.51 -4.32 -4.94
C LEU A 84 -8.60 -5.35 -5.29
N GLY A 85 -9.88 -5.09 -4.98
CA GLY A 85 -10.97 -6.02 -5.22
C GLY A 85 -10.84 -7.33 -4.44
N VAL A 86 -10.22 -7.29 -3.25
CA VAL A 86 -10.10 -8.45 -2.35
C VAL A 86 -10.93 -8.26 -1.10
N ASN A 87 -11.24 -9.36 -0.42
CA ASN A 87 -11.90 -9.34 0.88
C ASN A 87 -11.04 -10.03 1.95
N ALA A 88 -11.44 -9.92 3.22
CA ALA A 88 -10.72 -10.55 4.33
C ALA A 88 -10.65 -12.08 4.23
N ARG A 89 -11.68 -12.74 3.68
CA ARG A 89 -11.73 -14.21 3.50
C ARG A 89 -10.69 -14.70 2.50
N ASP A 90 -10.34 -13.86 1.53
CA ASP A 90 -9.28 -14.16 0.56
C ASP A 90 -7.89 -14.26 1.21
N ALA A 91 -7.72 -13.73 2.44
CA ALA A 91 -6.47 -13.83 3.17
C ALA A 91 -6.14 -15.28 3.59
N THR A 92 -7.13 -16.16 3.71
CA THR A 92 -6.91 -17.56 4.06
C THR A 92 -6.21 -18.31 2.92
N ASP A 93 -6.58 -18.03 1.66
CA ASP A 93 -5.88 -18.55 0.49
C ASP A 93 -4.57 -17.75 0.24
N ARG A 94 -3.44 -18.33 0.65
CA ARG A 94 -2.12 -17.72 0.49
C ARG A 94 -1.76 -17.44 -0.96
N ALA A 95 -2.21 -18.28 -1.91
CA ALA A 95 -1.89 -18.12 -3.32
C ALA A 95 -2.70 -16.97 -3.92
N LYS A 96 -4.02 -16.92 -3.66
CA LYS A 96 -4.88 -15.79 -4.05
C LYS A 96 -4.40 -14.49 -3.43
N TRP A 97 -4.11 -14.50 -2.12
CA TRP A 97 -3.61 -13.31 -1.41
C TRP A 97 -2.30 -12.79 -2.00
N ARG A 98 -1.33 -13.68 -2.26
CA ARG A 98 -0.03 -13.30 -2.83
C ARG A 98 -0.17 -12.73 -4.24
N ARG A 99 -1.05 -13.29 -5.07
CA ARG A 99 -1.32 -12.77 -6.42
C ARG A 99 -1.92 -11.36 -6.36
N ALA A 100 -2.89 -11.14 -5.47
CA ALA A 100 -3.56 -9.84 -5.35
C ALA A 100 -2.65 -8.73 -4.82
N ILE A 101 -1.78 -9.02 -3.84
CA ILE A 101 -0.88 -8.02 -3.21
C ILE A 101 0.51 -7.96 -3.87
N GLY A 102 0.73 -8.72 -4.94
CA GLY A 102 2.04 -8.95 -5.56
C GLY A 102 2.82 -7.68 -5.88
N ARG A 103 4.16 -7.81 -5.95
CA ARG A 103 5.05 -6.72 -6.36
C ARG A 103 5.04 -6.60 -7.88
N LYS A 104 4.90 -5.38 -8.42
CA LYS A 104 5.33 -5.13 -9.80
C LYS A 104 6.84 -4.91 -9.76
N GLN A 105 7.59 -5.67 -10.56
CA GLN A 105 9.04 -5.48 -10.65
C GLN A 105 9.31 -4.10 -11.24
N ALA A 106 10.33 -3.41 -10.70
CA ALA A 106 10.84 -2.19 -11.29
C ALA A 106 11.70 -2.56 -12.50
N ASN A 107 11.56 -1.82 -13.60
CA ASN A 107 12.44 -1.95 -14.76
C ASN A 107 13.39 -0.73 -14.82
N PRO A 108 14.62 -0.85 -14.30
CA PRO A 108 15.60 0.25 -14.29
C PRO A 108 16.30 0.47 -15.64
N GLU A 109 16.01 -0.31 -16.69
CA GLU A 109 16.73 -0.19 -17.97
C GLU A 109 16.27 1.02 -18.82
N GLN A 110 15.18 1.69 -18.45
CA GLN A 110 14.67 2.87 -19.17
C GLN A 110 15.35 4.20 -18.78
N THR A 111 16.41 4.16 -17.96
CA THR A 111 17.01 5.33 -17.30
C THR A 111 17.82 6.25 -18.24
N GLY A 112 17.97 5.91 -19.52
CA GLY A 112 18.88 6.59 -20.45
C GLY A 112 18.26 7.49 -21.53
N GLN A 113 16.94 7.51 -21.72
CA GLN A 113 16.35 8.26 -22.83
C GLN A 113 16.07 9.71 -22.41
N ARG A 114 16.98 10.61 -22.82
CA ARG A 114 16.66 12.04 -22.91
C ARG A 114 15.59 12.24 -24.00
N PRO A 115 14.61 13.13 -23.79
CA PRO A 115 13.71 13.56 -24.87
C PRO A 115 14.47 14.26 -25.98
#